data_AF-A0A1F6P197-F1
#
_entry.id   AF-A0A1F6P197-F1
#
_cell.length_a   1.000
_cell.length_b   1.000
_cell.length_c   1.000
_cell.angle_alpha   90.00
_cell.angle_beta   90.00
_cell.angle_gamma   90.00
#
_symmetry.space_group_name_H-M   'P 1'
#
loop_
_entity.id
_entity.type
_entity.pdbx_description
1 polymer ?
#
loop_
_entity_poly.entity_id
_entity_poly.type
_entity_poly.pdbx_seq_one_letter_code
_entity_poly.pdbx_strand_id
1 'polypeptide(L)'
;MNVHKDICIRFVAMKGGETRRFKAVGFLKEGESPVDGDEMLRRVPKAIGEEDSNFLDECVDQDWSEALWPYFLVTARRCPDDPRGVRCFFWNDILGWLQVWCIIDCISESEECLVVCLDDA
;
A
#
# COMPACT_ATOMS: atom_id res chain seq x y z
N MET A 1 2.55 1.60 -23.55
CA MET A 1 3.25 2.89 -23.37
C MET A 1 2.32 3.85 -22.67
N ASN A 2 2.49 3.99 -21.36
CA ASN A 2 2.33 5.24 -20.63
C ASN A 2 2.91 5.00 -19.23
N VAL A 3 4.24 5.10 -19.14
CA VAL A 3 4.98 5.08 -17.88
C VAL A 3 4.81 6.45 -17.26
N HIS A 4 3.66 6.65 -16.65
CA HIS A 4 3.36 7.78 -15.79
C HIS A 4 2.36 7.26 -14.80
N LYS A 5 2.59 7.51 -13.50
CA LYS A 5 1.47 7.62 -12.58
C LYS A 5 1.94 8.13 -11.22
N ASP A 6 1.98 9.46 -11.08
CA ASP A 6 1.76 10.11 -9.78
C ASP A 6 0.32 9.77 -9.35
N ILE A 7 0.13 8.55 -8.84
CA ILE A 7 -1.15 8.09 -8.31
C ILE A 7 -1.28 8.62 -6.90
N CYS A 8 -2.44 9.16 -6.57
CA CYS A 8 -2.81 9.47 -5.19
C CYS A 8 -4.30 9.14 -5.03
N ILE A 9 -4.59 7.96 -4.50
CA ILE A 9 -5.95 7.52 -4.22
C ILE A 9 -6.19 7.62 -2.73
N ARG A 10 -7.16 8.44 -2.32
CA ARG A 10 -7.56 8.60 -0.92
C ARG A 10 -8.62 7.58 -0.55
N PHE A 11 -8.54 7.05 0.65
CA PHE A 11 -9.54 6.13 1.19
C PHE A 11 -9.65 6.27 2.71
N VAL A 12 -10.71 5.70 3.25
CA VAL A 12 -11.04 5.78 4.67
C VAL A 12 -11.30 4.37 5.19
N ALA A 13 -10.75 4.06 6.35
CA ALA A 13 -11.06 2.82 7.07
C ALA A 13 -11.64 3.16 8.45
N MET A 14 -12.62 2.38 8.89
CA MET A 14 -13.39 2.67 10.11
C MET A 14 -13.48 1.43 11.00
N LYS A 15 -13.11 1.52 12.28
CA LYS A 15 -13.27 0.42 13.24
C LYS A 15 -13.75 0.94 14.58
N GLY A 16 -14.82 0.36 15.12
CA GLY A 16 -15.26 0.66 16.49
C GLY A 16 -15.54 2.14 16.78
N GLY A 17 -15.89 2.95 15.77
CA GLY A 17 -16.09 4.39 15.88
C GLY A 17 -14.83 5.24 15.64
N GLU A 18 -13.66 4.62 15.53
CA GLU A 18 -12.44 5.26 15.05
C GLU A 18 -12.46 5.33 13.52
N THR A 19 -12.06 6.47 12.96
CA THR A 19 -11.97 6.70 11.51
C THR A 19 -10.57 7.20 11.19
N ARG A 20 -9.85 6.50 10.31
CA ARG A 20 -8.54 6.93 9.81
C ARG A 20 -8.60 7.20 8.31
N ARG A 21 -7.92 8.27 7.89
CA ARG A 21 -7.80 8.66 6.48
C ARG A 21 -6.42 8.30 5.96
N PHE A 22 -6.42 7.66 4.81
CA PHE A 22 -5.22 7.18 4.16
C PHE A 22 -5.16 7.66 2.72
N LYS A 23 -3.96 7.63 2.16
CA LYS A 23 -3.73 7.73 0.73
C LYS A 23 -2.77 6.65 0.28
N ALA A 24 -3.06 6.06 -0.87
CA ALA A 24 -2.20 5.14 -1.59
C ALA A 24 -1.54 5.90 -2.74
N VAL A 25 -0.21 5.88 -2.78
CA VAL A 25 0.58 6.74 -3.66
C VAL A 25 1.60 5.95 -4.47
N GLY A 26 1.67 6.25 -5.77
CA GLY A 26 2.66 5.69 -6.71
C GLY A 26 3.64 6.77 -7.16
N PHE A 27 4.93 6.44 -7.23
CA PHE A 27 6.00 7.39 -7.55
C PHE A 27 6.89 6.87 -8.70
N LEU A 28 6.28 6.63 -9.85
CA LEU A 28 7.03 6.44 -11.09
C LEU A 28 6.85 7.68 -11.95
N LYS A 29 7.95 8.46 -12.08
CA LYS A 29 8.01 9.62 -12.97
C LYS A 29 7.99 9.15 -14.42
N GLU A 30 7.67 10.08 -15.32
CA GLU A 30 7.70 9.80 -16.76
C GLU A 30 9.05 9.24 -17.20
N GLY A 31 9.05 8.07 -17.83
CA GLY A 31 10.25 7.44 -18.37
C GLY A 31 11.23 6.91 -17.32
N GLU A 32 10.82 6.90 -16.04
CA GLU A 32 11.61 6.31 -14.96
C GLU A 32 11.55 4.78 -15.02
N SER A 33 12.69 4.13 -14.86
CA SER A 33 12.72 2.66 -14.70
C SER A 33 12.00 2.27 -13.41
N PRO A 34 11.36 1.08 -13.36
CA PRO A 34 10.87 0.53 -12.10
C PRO A 34 11.96 0.58 -11.03
N VAL A 35 11.58 0.98 -9.82
CA VAL A 35 12.48 1.10 -8.69
C VAL A 35 12.24 -0.04 -7.71
N ASP A 36 13.28 -0.42 -6.96
CA ASP A 36 13.13 -1.43 -5.92
C ASP A 36 12.19 -0.98 -4.78
N GLY A 37 11.65 -1.94 -4.03
CA GLY A 37 10.70 -1.63 -2.97
C GLY A 37 11.30 -0.79 -1.85
N ASP A 38 12.61 -0.89 -1.58
CA ASP A 38 13.27 -0.04 -0.58
C ASP A 38 13.32 1.42 -1.06
N GLU A 39 13.62 1.65 -2.34
CA GLU A 39 13.56 2.97 -2.97
C GLU A 39 12.12 3.50 -3.03
N MET A 40 11.12 2.66 -3.28
CA MET A 40 9.70 3.03 -3.17
C MET A 40 9.37 3.57 -1.78
N LEU A 41 9.71 2.82 -0.72
CA LEU A 41 9.45 3.26 0.67
C LEU A 41 10.27 4.51 1.03
N ARG A 42 11.52 4.61 0.56
CA ARG A 42 12.38 5.79 0.80
C ARG A 42 11.78 7.06 0.19
N ARG A 43 11.11 6.97 -0.96
CA ARG A 43 10.41 8.08 -1.60
C ARG A 43 9.14 8.51 -0.84
N VAL A 44 8.63 7.63 0.02
CA VAL A 44 7.42 7.85 0.82
C VAL A 44 7.75 7.75 2.31
N PRO A 45 8.48 8.72 2.88
CA PRO A 45 8.91 8.66 4.28
C PRO A 45 7.75 8.66 5.27
N LYS A 46 6.52 8.97 4.82
CA LYS A 46 5.28 8.90 5.60
C LYS A 46 4.53 7.57 5.45
N ALA A 47 5.15 6.57 4.82
CA ALA A 47 4.55 5.25 4.67
C ALA A 47 4.12 4.69 6.05
N ILE A 48 2.92 4.11 6.11
CA ILE A 48 2.34 3.67 7.37
C ILE A 48 3.16 2.52 7.99
N GLY A 49 3.34 2.59 9.31
CA GLY A 49 4.09 1.61 10.09
C GLY A 49 3.18 0.55 10.71
N GLU A 50 3.67 -0.07 11.79
CA GLU A 50 3.00 -1.18 12.47
C GLU A 50 1.59 -0.87 12.96
N GLU A 51 1.41 0.25 13.68
CA GLU A 51 0.12 0.62 14.29
C GLU A 51 -0.98 0.81 13.24
N ASP A 52 -0.74 1.67 12.26
CA ASP A 52 -1.67 1.95 11.17
C ASP A 52 -1.93 0.75 10.28
N SER A 53 -0.90 -0.08 10.04
CA SER A 53 -1.08 -1.33 9.31
C SER A 53 -1.94 -2.34 10.07
N ASN A 54 -1.80 -2.44 11.40
CA ASN A 54 -2.70 -3.25 12.22
C ASN A 54 -4.14 -2.73 12.15
N PHE A 55 -4.34 -1.42 12.18
CA PHE A 55 -5.67 -0.83 12.01
C PHE A 55 -6.30 -1.23 10.67
N LEU A 56 -5.52 -1.22 9.57
CA LEU A 56 -6.00 -1.70 8.27
C LEU A 56 -6.27 -3.20 8.26
N ASP A 57 -5.45 -4.03 8.91
CA ASP A 57 -5.72 -5.47 9.07
C ASP A 57 -7.07 -5.71 9.75
N GLU A 58 -7.42 -4.91 10.76
CA GLU A 58 -8.72 -5.00 11.45
C GLU A 58 -9.91 -4.49 10.61
N CYS A 59 -9.61 -3.73 9.55
CA CYS A 59 -10.58 -3.18 8.61
C CYS A 59 -10.59 -3.90 7.25
N VAL A 60 -9.88 -5.03 7.13
CA VAL A 60 -9.69 -5.73 5.84
C VAL A 60 -10.99 -6.25 5.24
N ASP A 61 -12.02 -6.42 6.06
CA ASP A 61 -13.37 -6.84 5.65
C ASP A 61 -14.21 -5.68 5.05
N GLN A 62 -13.69 -4.44 5.03
CA GLN A 62 -14.31 -3.28 4.38
C GLN A 62 -13.83 -3.12 2.95
N ASP A 63 -14.72 -2.68 2.06
CA ASP A 63 -14.29 -2.17 0.76
C ASP A 63 -13.84 -0.72 0.87
N TRP A 64 -12.53 -0.48 0.76
CA TRP A 64 -11.93 0.84 0.91
C TRP A 64 -12.14 1.74 -0.31
N SER A 65 -12.08 1.18 -1.52
CA SER A 65 -12.34 1.87 -2.80
C SER A 65 -12.12 0.92 -3.98
N GLU A 66 -13.06 0.88 -4.93
CA GLU A 66 -12.89 0.21 -6.22
C GLU A 66 -11.66 0.72 -7.00
N ALA A 67 -11.28 1.99 -6.81
CA ALA A 67 -10.11 2.56 -7.46
C ALA A 67 -8.79 1.92 -6.99
N LEU A 68 -8.78 1.30 -5.81
CA LEU A 68 -7.61 0.62 -5.24
C LEU A 68 -7.52 -0.84 -5.66
N TRP A 69 -8.59 -1.46 -6.16
CA TRP A 69 -8.62 -2.90 -6.48
C TRP A 69 -7.51 -3.39 -7.42
N PRO A 70 -7.08 -2.60 -8.43
CA PRO A 70 -5.99 -3.04 -9.32
C PRO A 70 -4.61 -3.04 -8.66
N TYR A 71 -4.46 -2.58 -7.41
CA TYR A 71 -3.17 -2.26 -6.84
C TYR A 71 -2.86 -3.11 -5.59
N PHE A 72 -1.57 -3.42 -5.42
CA PHE A 72 -1.00 -3.88 -4.17
C PHE A 72 -0.65 -2.67 -3.30
N LEU A 73 -1.28 -2.59 -2.13
CA LEU A 73 -1.07 -1.52 -1.16
C LEU A 73 0.05 -1.91 -0.20
N VAL A 74 1.20 -1.27 -0.34
CA VAL A 74 2.44 -1.56 0.40
C VAL A 74 2.55 -0.66 1.62
N THR A 75 3.01 -1.21 2.74
CA THR A 75 3.28 -0.46 3.97
C THR A 75 4.77 -0.48 4.34
N ALA A 76 5.17 0.34 5.33
CA ALA A 76 6.49 0.27 5.93
C ALA A 76 6.58 -0.76 7.07
N ARG A 77 5.50 -1.46 7.41
CA ARG A 77 5.51 -2.49 8.45
C ARG A 77 6.32 -3.70 7.98
N ARG A 78 7.39 -4.01 8.69
CA ARG A 78 8.26 -5.16 8.43
C ARG A 78 7.71 -6.44 9.06
N CYS A 79 7.97 -7.58 8.43
CA CYS A 79 7.66 -8.90 8.99
C CYS A 79 8.60 -9.16 10.19
N PRO A 80 8.07 -9.60 11.35
CA PRO A 80 8.91 -9.91 12.52
C PRO A 80 9.91 -11.05 12.27
N ASP A 81 9.55 -12.01 11.42
CA ASP A 81 10.33 -13.22 11.16
C ASP A 81 11.26 -13.08 9.93
N ASP A 82 11.00 -12.08 9.08
CA ASP A 82 11.79 -11.80 7.88
C ASP A 82 11.99 -10.28 7.72
N PRO A 83 13.21 -9.76 7.91
CA PRO A 83 13.49 -8.34 7.79
C PRO A 83 13.20 -7.77 6.39
N ARG A 84 13.12 -8.62 5.36
CA ARG A 84 12.81 -8.23 3.98
C ARG A 84 11.31 -8.29 3.69
N GLY A 85 10.52 -8.94 4.55
CA GLY A 85 9.08 -8.96 4.43
C GLY A 85 8.46 -7.62 4.78
N VAL A 86 7.47 -7.18 4.00
CA VAL A 86 6.60 -6.04 4.29
C VAL A 86 5.14 -6.45 4.23
N ARG A 87 4.30 -5.78 5.03
CA ARG A 87 2.85 -6.01 4.99
C ARG A 87 2.27 -5.31 3.77
N CYS A 88 1.51 -6.07 2.99
CA CYS A 88 0.78 -5.58 1.83
C CYS A 88 -0.70 -5.96 1.92
N PHE A 89 -1.54 -5.19 1.24
CA PHE A 89 -2.96 -5.46 1.04
C PHE A 89 -3.30 -5.48 -0.44
N PHE A 90 -4.20 -6.34 -0.87
CA PHE A 90 -4.65 -6.39 -2.26
C PHE A 90 -6.10 -6.86 -2.34
N TRP A 91 -6.78 -6.50 -3.43
CA TRP A 91 -8.14 -6.96 -3.69
C TRP A 91 -8.14 -8.30 -4.40
N ASN A 92 -9.06 -9.17 -4.00
CA ASN A 92 -9.38 -10.41 -4.67
C ASN A 92 -10.88 -10.44 -5.00
N ASP A 93 -11.23 -10.75 -6.25
CA ASP A 93 -12.63 -10.72 -6.70
C ASP A 93 -13.58 -11.67 -5.94
N ILE A 94 -13.06 -12.68 -5.27
CA ILE A 94 -13.85 -13.67 -4.53
C ILE A 94 -13.87 -13.36 -3.03
N LEU A 95 -12.72 -13.00 -2.46
CA LEU A 95 -12.54 -12.87 -1.02
C LEU A 95 -12.56 -11.43 -0.52
N GLY A 96 -12.58 -10.44 -1.42
CA GLY A 96 -12.43 -9.03 -1.10
C GLY A 96 -10.98 -8.67 -0.80
N TRP A 97 -10.77 -7.72 0.10
CA TRP A 97 -9.42 -7.34 0.52
C TRP A 97 -8.75 -8.47 1.33
N LEU A 98 -7.46 -8.67 1.06
CA LEU A 98 -6.60 -9.62 1.74
C LEU A 98 -5.32 -8.93 2.19
N GLN A 99 -4.72 -9.45 3.26
CA GLN A 99 -3.38 -9.06 3.71
C GLN A 99 -2.37 -10.19 3.42
N VAL A 100 -1.13 -9.81 3.14
CA VAL A 100 -0.04 -10.75 2.92
C VAL A 100 1.31 -10.14 3.33
N TRP A 101 2.28 -11.00 3.63
CA TRP A 101 3.69 -10.60 3.71
C TRP A 101 4.35 -10.77 2.33
N CYS A 102 4.84 -9.68 1.75
CA CYS A 102 5.59 -9.69 0.50
C CYS A 102 7.06 -9.41 0.76
N ILE A 103 7.96 -10.08 0.02
CA ILE A 103 9.38 -9.71 0.01
C ILE A 103 9.50 -8.38 -0.72
N ILE A 104 10.12 -7.37 -0.09
CA ILE A 104 10.16 -6.01 -0.61
C ILE A 104 10.80 -5.90 -2.00
N ASP A 105 11.79 -6.73 -2.32
CA ASP A 105 12.41 -6.74 -3.65
C ASP A 105 11.47 -7.27 -4.74
N CYS A 106 10.53 -8.16 -4.40
CA CYS A 106 9.56 -8.69 -5.38
C CYS A 106 8.45 -7.69 -5.71
N ILE A 107 8.31 -6.62 -4.93
CA ILE A 107 7.36 -5.51 -5.18
C ILE A 107 7.84 -4.64 -6.35
N SER A 108 9.16 -4.61 -6.60
CA SER A 108 9.80 -3.78 -7.60
C SER A 108 9.45 -4.10 -9.06
N GLU A 109 8.95 -5.31 -9.30
CA GLU A 109 8.73 -5.82 -10.65
C GLU A 109 7.30 -5.58 -11.16
N SER A 110 6.38 -5.10 -10.32
CA SER A 110 4.99 -4.84 -10.73
C SER A 110 4.69 -3.34 -10.79
N GLU A 111 4.12 -2.90 -11.92
CA GLU A 111 3.63 -1.52 -12.13
C GLU A 111 2.35 -1.21 -11.29
N GLU A 112 2.03 -2.05 -10.31
CA GLU A 112 0.75 -2.14 -9.63
C GLU A 112 0.86 -1.88 -8.12
N CYS A 113 2.03 -1.45 -7.62
CA CYS A 113 2.22 -1.19 -6.19
C CYS A 113 2.05 0.29 -5.81
N LEU A 114 1.25 0.55 -4.78
CA LEU A 114 1.05 1.87 -4.17
C LEU A 114 1.47 1.84 -2.70
N VAL A 115 2.27 2.80 -2.26
CA VAL A 115 2.64 2.91 -0.86
C VAL A 115 1.54 3.63 -0.08
N VAL A 116 1.09 3.05 1.03
CA VAL A 116 0.05 3.64 1.88
C VAL A 116 0.68 4.59 2.89
N CYS A 117 0.11 5.78 3.03
CA CYS A 117 0.50 6.77 4.04
C CYS A 117 -0.74 7.47 4.63
N LEU A 118 -0.57 8.12 5.78
CA LEU A 118 -1.64 8.92 6.40
C LEU A 118 -2.00 10.13 5.52
N ASP A 119 -3.29 10.48 5.50
CA ASP A 119 -3.78 11.68 4.83
C ASP A 119 -4.01 12.79 5.86
N ASP A 120 -3.05 13.73 5.94
CA ASP A 120 -3.05 14.89 6.87
C ASP A 120 -4.09 15.98 6.52
N ALA A 121 -5.14 15.65 5.76
CA ALA A 121 -6.13 16.58 5.21
C ALA A 121 -7.29 16.90 6.16
#